data_AF-A0A9D5DRA0-F1
#
_entry.id   AF-A0A9D5DRA0-F1
#
_cell.length_a   1.000
_cell.length_b   1.000
_cell.length_c   1.000
_cell.angle_alpha   90.00
_cell.angle_beta   90.00
_cell.angle_gamma   90.00
#
_symmetry.space_group_name_H-M   'P 1'
#
loop_
_entity.id
_entity.type
_entity.pdbx_description
1 polymer ?
#
loop_
_entity_poly.entity_id
_entity_poly.type
_entity_poly.pdbx_seq_one_letter_code
_entity_poly.pdbx_strand_id
1 'polypeptide(L)' 'MFGYIRDHGDYDLEEVQIGVEDREDEEDVFVVRVFVFSGERMNTVGWYQVDRETGEVEERQ' A
#
# COMPACT_ATOMS: atom_id res chain seq x y z
N MET A 1 16.43 4.71 -2.25
CA MET A 1 15.71 5.56 -1.28
C MET A 1 14.31 5.75 -1.84
N PHE A 2 13.36 4.93 -1.41
CA PHE A 2 11.98 4.99 -1.90
C PHE A 2 11.24 6.07 -1.09
N GLY A 3 10.69 7.07 -1.79
CA GLY A 3 10.07 8.25 -1.20
C GLY A 3 8.69 7.93 -0.63
N TYR A 4 8.48 8.35 0.62
CA TYR A 4 7.21 8.23 1.35
C TYR A 4 6.10 9.02 0.64
N ILE A 5 4.98 8.35 0.36
CA ILE A 5 3.74 9.00 -0.09
C ILE A 5 3.18 9.79 1.09
N ARG A 6 3.09 11.11 0.91
CA ARG A 6 2.66 12.08 1.91
C ARG A 6 1.14 12.27 1.78
N ASP A 7 0.45 11.91 2.84
CA ASP A 7 -0.76 12.55 3.38
C ASP A 7 -2.02 12.57 2.51
N HIS A 8 -2.97 11.68 2.83
CA HIS A 8 -4.38 11.88 2.51
C HIS A 8 -5.24 11.32 3.65
N GLY A 9 -5.71 12.21 4.54
CA GLY A 9 -6.74 11.93 5.54
C GLY A 9 -6.22 11.88 6.98
N ASP A 10 -7.01 12.48 7.87
CA ASP A 10 -6.91 12.62 9.33
C ASP A 10 -6.78 11.28 10.10
N TYR A 11 -5.83 10.44 9.71
CA TYR A 11 -5.43 9.25 10.46
C TYR A 11 -4.24 9.64 11.32
N ASP A 12 -4.29 9.39 12.63
CA ASP A 12 -3.11 9.44 13.49
C ASP A 12 -1.99 8.62 12.83
N LEU A 13 -1.02 9.33 12.24
CA LEU A 13 0.03 8.80 11.37
C LEU A 13 1.00 7.86 12.12
N GLU A 14 0.80 7.62 13.41
CA GLU A 14 1.69 6.81 14.26
C GLU A 14 1.60 5.31 13.96
N GLU A 15 0.59 4.80 13.26
CA GLU A 15 0.43 3.34 13.00
C GLU A 15 0.16 2.93 11.54
N VAL A 16 0.37 3.82 10.55
CA VAL A 16 0.25 3.44 9.13
C VAL A 16 1.44 2.58 8.71
N GLN A 17 1.17 1.34 8.31
CA GLN A 17 2.16 0.42 7.74
C GLN A 17 1.80 0.04 6.30
N ILE A 18 2.84 -0.22 5.50
CA ILE A 18 2.73 -0.58 4.09
C ILE A 18 3.33 -1.97 3.92
N GLY A 19 2.54 -2.89 3.37
CA GLY A 19 3.00 -4.21 2.93
C GLY A 19 3.03 -4.28 1.42
N VAL A 20 4.10 -4.83 0.86
CA VAL A 20 4.21 -5.11 -0.58
C VAL A 20 4.15 -6.62 -0.77
N GLU A 21 3.16 -7.07 -1.53
CA GLU A 21 2.98 -8.46 -1.93
C GLU A 21 3.42 -8.60 -3.39
N ASP A 22 4.47 -9.39 -3.60
CA ASP A 22 4.87 -9.86 -4.92
C ASP A 22 4.06 -11.12 -5.20
N ARG A 23 3.08 -11.03 -6.12
CA ARG A 23 2.26 -12.18 -6.52
C ARG A 23 2.81 -12.76 -7.81
N GLU A 24 3.16 -14.04 -7.79
CA GLU A 24 3.72 -14.74 -8.96
C GLU A 24 2.77 -14.75 -10.18
N ASP A 25 1.45 -14.63 -9.95
CA ASP A 25 0.43 -14.53 -11.01
C ASP A 25 0.34 -13.13 -11.67
N GLU A 26 1.02 -12.11 -11.13
CA GLU A 26 0.93 -10.72 -11.58
C GLU A 26 2.32 -10.16 -11.90
N GLU A 27 2.90 -10.66 -13.00
CA GLU A 27 4.30 -10.45 -13.37
C GLU A 27 4.66 -8.96 -13.61
N ASP A 28 3.69 -8.13 -14.01
CA ASP A 28 3.90 -6.73 -14.40
C ASP A 28 3.58 -5.71 -13.29
N VAL A 29 3.02 -6.13 -12.14
CA VAL A 29 2.62 -5.21 -11.07
C VAL A 29 3.09 -5.66 -9.68
N PHE A 30 3.35 -4.71 -8.78
CA PHE A 30 3.44 -4.95 -7.35
C PHE A 30 2.10 -4.68 -6.70
N VAL A 31 1.60 -5.61 -5.89
CA VAL A 31 0.38 -5.38 -5.11
C VAL A 31 0.77 -4.79 -3.77
N VAL A 32 0.34 -3.56 -3.50
CA VAL A 32 0.63 -2.85 -2.26
C VAL A 32 -0.61 -2.80 -1.39
N ARG A 33 -0.50 -3.30 -0.16
CA ARG A 33 -1.53 -3.21 0.85
C ARG A 33 -1.15 -2.12 1.84
N VAL A 34 -2.01 -1.11 1.98
CA VAL A 34 -1.89 -0.12 3.04
C VAL A 34 -2.80 -0.53 4.18
N PHE A 35 -2.27 -0.62 5.40
CA PHE A 35 -3.03 -1.00 6.58
C PHE A 35 -2.61 -0.21 7.81
N VAL A 36 -3.54 -0.08 8.74
CA VAL A 36 -3.30 0.52 10.05
C VAL A 36 -3.51 -0.54 11.12
N PHE A 37 -2.66 -0.52 12.14
CA PHE A 37 -2.92 -1.26 13.36
C PHE A 37 -3.75 -0.39 14.30
N SER A 38 -4.70 -1.02 14.99
CA SER A 38 -5.44 -0.41 16.09
C SER A 38 -5.49 -1.46 17.19
N GLY A 39 -4.52 -1.38 18.11
CA GLY A 39 -4.24 -2.44 19.08
C GLY A 39 -3.84 -3.75 18.39
N GLU A 40 -4.54 -4.84 18.72
CA GLU A 40 -4.28 -6.17 18.14
C GLU A 40 -4.95 -6.39 16.76
N ARG A 41 -5.63 -5.37 16.21
CA ARG A 41 -6.38 -5.49 14.96
C ARG A 41 -5.68 -4.77 13.83
N MET A 42 -5.50 -5.48 12.72
CA MET A 42 -5.03 -4.92 11.45
C MET A 42 -6.24 -4.56 10.58
N ASN A 43 -6.37 -3.28 10.19
CA ASN A 43 -7.40 -2.82 9.27
C ASN A 43 -6.74 -2.41 7.95
N THR A 44 -7.17 -3.03 6.85
CA THR A 44 -6.74 -2.59 5.51
C THR A 44 -7.41 -1.26 5.18
N VAL A 45 -6.61 -0.26 4.82
CA VAL A 45 -7.08 1.05 4.35
C VAL A 45 -7.35 1.00 2.86
N GLY A 46 -6.48 0.32 2.10
CA GLY A 46 -6.63 0.19 0.66
C GLY A 46 -5.66 -0.80 0.05
N TRP A 47 -5.97 -1.19 -1.18
CA TRP A 47 -5.11 -2.00 -2.05
C TRP A 47 -4.73 -1.17 -3.26
N TYR A 48 -3.47 -1.25 -3.64
CA TYR A 48 -2.92 -0.53 -4.78
C TYR A 48 -2.14 -1.51 -5.63
N GLN A 49 -2.07 -1.22 -6.93
CA GLN A 49 -1.16 -1.87 -7.85
C GLN A 49 -0.15 -0.84 -8.33
N VAL A 50 1.12 -1.23 -8.39
CA VAL A 50 2.20 -0.41 -8.89
C VAL A 50 2.79 -1.09 -10.11
N ASP A 51 2.70 -0.46 -11.27
CA ASP A 51 3.33 -0.96 -12.49
C ASP A 51 4.86 -1.04 -12.29
N ARG A 52 5.45 -2.19 -12.62
CA ARG A 52 6.88 -2.43 -12.39
C ARG A 52 7.78 -1.69 -13.37
N GLU A 53 7.29 -1.39 -14.56
CA GLU A 53 8.05 -0.74 -15.62
C GLU A 53 7.99 0.79 -15.50
N THR A 54 6.81 1.35 -15.23
CA THR A 54 6.52 2.79 -15.22
C THR A 54 6.49 3.37 -13.80
N GLY A 55 6.18 2.55 -12.79
CA GLY A 55 5.94 3.00 -11.42
C GLY A 55 4.59 3.69 -11.21
N GLU A 56 3.68 3.62 -12.19
CA GLU A 56 2.32 4.15 -12.05
C GLU A 56 1.54 3.40 -10.97
N VAL A 57 0.78 4.14 -10.17
CA VAL A 57 0.03 3.62 -9.02
C VAL A 57 -1.46 3.75 -9.27
N GLU A 58 -2.19 2.66 -9.14
CA GLU A 58 -3.65 2.63 -9.24
C GLU A 58 -4.28 1.94 -8.03
N GLU A 59 -5.42 2.45 -7.56
CA GLU A 59 -6.20 1.81 -6.49
C GLU A 59 -6.97 0.61 -7.04
N ARG A 60 -6.92 -0.52 -6.33
CA ARG A 60 -7.78 -1.68 -6.61
C ARG A 60 -9.12 -1.52 -5.91
N GLN A 61 -10.17 -1.35 -6.70
CA GLN A 61 -11.57 -1.36 -6.25
C GLN A 61 -12.11 -2.77 -6.03
#